data_AF-A0A1Y3YLH7-F1
#
_entry.id   AF-A0A1Y3YLH7-F1
#
_cell.length_a   1.000
_cell.length_b   1.000
_cell.length_c   1.000
_cell.angle_alpha   90.00
_cell.angle_beta   90.00
_cell.angle_gamma   90.00
#
_symmetry.space_group_name_H-M   'P 1'
#
loop_
_entity.id
_entity.type
_entity.pdbx_description
1 polymer ?
#
loop_
_entity_poly.entity_id
_entity_poly.type
_entity_poly.pdbx_seq_one_letter_code
_entity_poly.pdbx_strand_id
1 'polypeptide(L)'
;MTKEYNWSTTVDGVPHAILCQVMNNKYVLWADDKFQKTVYRRSFQAARGGLDETLELWGKTCHFVVWPSEKVEFFVDGKSLNTQEDCENALDISYEESVSRHERTMRRSSWAVVLLIALACIFYLVMVLQGKDMSGWNGTMVVALVILAINLVGIVRGRRR
;
A
#
# COMPACT_ATOMS: atom_id res chain seq x y z
N MET A 1 22.91 -7.28 -3.29
CA MET A 1 22.67 -6.27 -4.33
C MET A 1 21.84 -5.15 -3.73
N THR A 2 22.36 -3.93 -3.76
CA THR A 2 21.62 -2.72 -3.37
C THR A 2 20.60 -2.43 -4.47
N LYS A 3 19.31 -2.33 -4.13
CA LYS A 3 18.28 -1.98 -5.11
C LYS A 3 18.25 -0.45 -5.23
N GLU A 4 18.29 0.07 -6.44
CA GLU A 4 18.28 1.50 -6.71
C GLU A 4 17.12 1.84 -7.64
N TYR A 5 16.49 2.99 -7.41
CA TYR A 5 15.44 3.54 -8.26
C TYR A 5 15.87 4.92 -8.71
N ASN A 6 15.81 5.15 -10.02
CA ASN A 6 16.20 6.41 -10.63
C ASN A 6 15.02 7.00 -11.37
N TRP A 7 14.81 8.29 -11.18
CA TRP A 7 13.82 9.06 -11.91
C TRP A 7 14.45 10.33 -12.45
N SER A 8 13.94 10.78 -13.59
CA SER A 8 14.29 12.06 -14.19
C SER A 8 13.03 12.86 -14.43
N THR A 9 13.07 14.15 -14.14
CA THR A 9 11.95 15.06 -14.40
C THR A 9 12.47 16.42 -14.85
N THR A 10 11.61 17.22 -15.47
CA THR A 10 11.92 18.60 -15.86
C THR A 10 10.99 19.53 -15.11
N VAL A 11 11.55 20.41 -14.27
CA VAL A 11 10.80 21.41 -13.52
C VAL A 11 11.23 22.79 -13.99
N ASP A 12 10.27 23.63 -14.39
CA ASP A 12 10.52 24.98 -14.91
C ASP A 12 11.57 25.05 -16.04
N GLY A 13 11.65 24.00 -16.86
CA GLY A 13 12.59 23.87 -17.97
C GLY A 13 13.99 23.35 -17.60
N VAL A 14 14.25 23.07 -16.31
CA VAL A 14 15.51 22.52 -15.83
C VAL A 14 15.37 21.01 -15.59
N PRO A 15 16.26 20.17 -16.16
CA PRO A 15 16.25 18.74 -15.89
C PRO A 15 16.82 18.44 -14.51
N HIS A 16 16.16 17.53 -13.81
CA HIS A 16 16.50 17.11 -12.47
C HIS A 16 16.53 15.58 -12.36
N ALA A 17 17.43 15.08 -11.52
CA ALA A 17 17.60 13.65 -11.28
C ALA A 17 17.27 13.30 -9.83
N ILE A 18 16.56 12.20 -9.63
CA ILE A 18 16.18 11.67 -8.33
C ILE A 18 16.69 10.25 -8.23
N LEU A 19 17.41 9.96 -7.15
CA LEU A 19 17.96 8.65 -6.85
C LEU A 19 17.43 8.19 -5.49
N CYS A 20 16.88 6.98 -5.45
CA CYS A 20 16.52 6.30 -4.22
C CYS A 20 17.36 5.04 -4.06
N GLN A 21 18.20 5.02 -3.04
CA GLN A 21 19.00 3.86 -2.67
C GLN A 21 18.33 3.09 -1.55
N VAL A 22 18.06 1.80 -1.79
CA VAL A 22 17.55 0.88 -0.76
C VAL A 22 18.73 0.30 0.01
N MET A 23 18.89 0.72 1.26
CA MET A 23 19.92 0.19 2.17
C MET A 23 19.25 -0.47 3.37
N ASN A 24 19.31 -1.79 3.48
CA ASN A 24 18.71 -2.55 4.59
C ASN A 24 17.23 -2.17 4.83
N ASN A 25 16.97 -1.49 5.95
CA ASN A 25 15.65 -1.04 6.38
C ASN A 25 15.39 0.46 6.09
N LYS A 26 16.12 1.09 5.16
CA LYS A 26 15.92 2.50 4.80
C LYS A 26 15.95 2.74 3.30
N TYR A 27 15.20 3.74 2.88
CA TYR A 27 15.28 4.39 1.58
C TYR A 27 16.03 5.71 1.76
N VAL A 28 17.10 5.90 1.02
CA VAL A 28 17.90 7.13 1.04
C VAL A 28 17.60 7.88 -0.25
N LEU A 29 16.99 9.06 -0.12
CA LEU A 29 16.55 9.89 -1.24
C LEU A 29 17.57 10.99 -1.51
N TRP A 30 17.97 11.08 -2.77
CA TRP A 30 18.87 12.07 -3.32
C TRP A 30 18.17 12.78 -4.47
N ALA A 31 18.39 14.08 -4.60
CA ALA A 31 17.94 14.89 -5.73
C ALA A 31 19.10 15.78 -6.18
N ASP A 32 19.45 15.74 -7.47
CA ASP A 32 20.58 16.45 -8.07
C ASP A 32 21.88 16.28 -7.28
N ASP A 33 22.23 15.02 -6.97
CA ASP A 33 23.38 14.62 -6.15
C ASP A 33 23.41 15.18 -4.72
N LYS A 34 22.31 15.79 -4.26
CA LYS A 34 22.15 16.26 -2.89
C LYS A 34 21.25 15.34 -2.08
N PHE A 35 21.70 14.99 -0.88
CA PHE A 35 20.89 14.24 0.07
C PHE A 35 19.65 15.04 0.47
N GLN A 36 18.48 14.40 0.36
CA GLN A 36 17.19 15.02 0.72
C GLN A 36 16.65 14.44 2.01
N LYS A 37 16.48 13.11 2.08
CA LYS A 37 15.83 12.47 3.24
C LYS A 37 16.22 11.01 3.36
N THR A 38 16.26 10.53 4.61
CA THR A 38 16.27 9.09 4.90
C THR A 38 14.90 8.69 5.42
N VAL A 39 14.30 7.69 4.78
CA VAL A 39 12.98 7.16 5.10
C VAL A 39 13.13 5.73 5.58
N TYR A 40 12.71 5.44 6.80
CA TYR A 40 12.84 4.10 7.39
C TYR A 40 11.65 3.20 7.01
N ARG A 41 11.97 1.99 6.53
CA ARG A 41 11.03 0.87 6.38
C ARG A 41 10.49 0.50 7.75
N ARG A 42 9.20 0.72 7.96
CA ARG A 42 8.53 0.30 9.20
C ARG A 42 8.12 -1.15 9.09
N SER A 43 8.30 -1.93 10.16
CA SER A 43 7.99 -3.37 10.17
C SER A 43 6.53 -3.71 9.84
N PHE A 44 5.61 -2.74 10.00
CA PHE A 44 4.18 -2.87 9.71
C PHE A 44 3.71 -1.95 8.57
N GLN A 45 4.62 -1.54 7.68
CA GLN A 45 4.31 -0.63 6.58
C GLN A 45 3.20 -1.16 5.66
N ALA A 46 3.27 -2.45 5.28
CA ALA A 46 2.24 -3.08 4.45
C ALA A 46 0.85 -3.07 5.12
N ALA A 47 0.78 -3.26 6.45
CA ALA A 47 -0.47 -3.23 7.21
C ALA A 47 -1.05 -1.82 7.38
N ARG A 48 -0.27 -0.75 7.12
CA ARG A 48 -0.70 0.64 7.19
C ARG A 48 -1.06 1.25 5.83
N GLY A 49 -1.13 0.44 4.78
CA GLY A 49 -1.41 0.91 3.42
C GLY A 49 -0.17 1.39 2.67
N GLY A 50 1.03 1.12 3.19
CA GLY A 50 2.30 1.52 2.59
C GLY A 50 2.99 2.64 3.37
N LEU A 51 3.82 3.38 2.66
CA LEU A 51 4.52 4.56 3.14
C LEU A 51 4.29 5.69 2.14
N ASP A 52 4.00 6.87 2.65
CA ASP A 52 3.83 8.09 1.88
C ASP A 52 4.54 9.20 2.63
N GLU A 53 5.54 9.77 1.98
CA GLU A 53 6.38 10.84 2.52
C GLU A 53 6.34 12.02 1.57
N THR A 54 5.81 13.14 2.06
CA THR A 54 5.82 14.41 1.34
C THR A 54 7.18 15.09 1.46
N LEU A 55 7.64 15.65 0.35
CA LEU A 55 8.91 16.37 0.19
C LEU A 55 8.63 17.67 -0.58
N GLU A 56 9.35 18.74 -0.24
CA GLU A 56 9.35 19.96 -1.04
C GLU A 56 10.68 20.01 -1.80
N LEU A 57 10.62 19.83 -3.12
CA LEU A 57 11.79 19.86 -4.00
C LEU A 57 11.53 20.82 -5.14
N TRP A 58 12.50 21.68 -5.44
CA TRP A 58 12.43 22.65 -6.55
C TRP A 58 11.17 23.55 -6.54
N GLY A 59 10.67 23.89 -5.34
CA GLY A 59 9.44 24.66 -5.20
C GLY A 59 8.15 23.90 -5.53
N LYS A 60 8.23 22.57 -5.72
CA LYS A 60 7.11 21.67 -6.00
C LYS A 60 6.89 20.69 -4.85
N THR A 61 5.62 20.37 -4.62
CA THR A 61 5.23 19.28 -3.70
C THR A 61 5.47 17.94 -4.38
N CYS A 62 6.29 17.11 -3.75
CA CYS A 62 6.66 15.79 -4.22
C CYS A 62 6.20 14.73 -3.22
N HIS A 63 5.81 13.55 -3.71
CA HIS A 63 5.43 12.42 -2.86
C HIS A 63 6.30 11.21 -3.17
N PHE A 64 7.00 10.71 -2.15
CA PHE A 64 7.66 9.42 -2.19
C PHE A 64 6.74 8.37 -1.59
N VAL A 65 6.28 7.44 -2.43
CA VAL A 65 5.30 6.43 -2.04
C VAL A 65 5.89 5.04 -2.19
N VAL A 66 5.68 4.21 -1.19
CA VAL A 66 5.99 2.79 -1.23
C VAL A 66 4.73 2.02 -0.88
N TRP A 67 4.14 1.39 -1.89
CA TRP A 67 2.92 0.62 -1.75
C TRP A 67 3.14 -0.67 -0.95
N PRO A 68 2.08 -1.29 -0.40
CA PRO A 68 2.16 -2.59 0.29
C PRO A 68 2.76 -3.71 -0.56
N SER A 69 2.69 -3.61 -1.89
CA SER A 69 3.34 -4.53 -2.84
C SER A 69 4.86 -4.31 -2.98
N GLU A 70 5.44 -3.43 -2.17
CA GLU A 70 6.82 -2.94 -2.27
C GLU A 70 7.14 -2.19 -3.58
N LYS A 71 6.11 -1.86 -4.36
CA LYS A 71 6.26 -0.95 -5.50
C LYS A 71 6.58 0.45 -4.98
N VAL A 72 7.70 0.99 -5.45
CA VAL A 72 8.18 2.34 -5.10
C VAL A 72 7.82 3.27 -6.25
N GLU A 73 7.15 4.37 -5.92
CA GLU A 73 6.74 5.40 -6.87
C GLU A 73 7.13 6.78 -6.36
N PHE A 74 7.49 7.66 -7.28
CA PHE A 74 7.78 9.05 -6.98
C PHE A 74 6.85 9.95 -7.79
N PHE A 75 6.22 10.91 -7.12
CA PHE A 75 5.31 11.86 -7.75
C PHE A 75 5.85 13.28 -7.61
N VAL A 76 5.72 14.06 -8.67
CA VAL A 76 6.05 15.50 -8.69
C VAL A 76 4.82 16.25 -9.19
N ASP A 77 4.33 17.22 -8.41
CA ASP A 77 3.13 18.00 -8.75
C ASP A 77 1.92 17.11 -9.08
N GLY A 78 1.80 15.99 -8.35
CA GLY A 78 0.75 14.99 -8.54
C GLY A 78 0.96 14.00 -9.70
N LYS A 79 2.01 14.12 -10.52
CA LYS A 79 2.29 13.20 -11.63
C LYS A 79 3.32 12.14 -11.28
N SER A 80 3.06 10.88 -11.62
CA SER A 80 4.00 9.77 -11.39
C SER A 80 5.18 9.85 -12.35
N LEU A 81 6.39 9.67 -11.81
CA LEU A 81 7.62 9.57 -12.60
C LEU A 81 7.98 8.14 -12.99
N ASN A 82 7.27 7.13 -12.48
CA ASN A 82 7.49 5.76 -12.90
C ASN A 82 6.90 5.57 -14.30
N THR A 83 7.74 5.59 -15.33
CA THR A 83 7.37 5.09 -16.65
C THR A 83 6.92 3.64 -16.52
N GLN A 84 5.67 3.36 -16.90
CA GLN A 84 5.10 2.01 -16.85
C GLN A 84 5.87 1.11 -17.81
N GLU A 85 6.67 0.18 -17.27
CA GLU A 85 7.21 -0.95 -18.03
C GLU A 85 6.13 -1.95 -18.49
N ASP A 86 4.83 -1.70 -18.27
CA ASP A 86 3.80 -2.74 -18.41
C ASP A 86 2.47 -2.35 -19.09
N CYS A 87 2.31 -1.22 -19.81
CA CYS A 87 1.06 -0.97 -20.57
C CYS A 87 1.19 0.12 -21.65
N GLU A 88 0.90 -0.25 -22.91
CA GLU A 88 0.75 0.68 -24.06
C GLU A 88 -0.42 1.68 -23.92
N ASN A 89 -1.18 1.63 -22.82
CA ASN A 89 -2.32 2.52 -22.53
C ASN A 89 -2.20 3.20 -21.15
N ALA A 90 -0.99 3.57 -20.75
CA ALA A 90 -0.71 4.29 -19.51
C ALA A 90 -1.33 5.70 -19.53
N LEU A 91 -2.60 5.81 -19.11
CA LEU A 91 -3.17 7.09 -18.69
C LEU A 91 -2.20 7.76 -17.71
N ASP A 92 -2.04 9.07 -17.83
CA ASP A 92 -1.24 9.94 -16.97
C ASP A 92 -1.81 9.85 -15.53
N ILE A 93 -1.49 8.78 -14.79
CA ILE A 93 -2.17 8.46 -13.52
C ILE A 93 -1.70 9.46 -12.48
N SER A 94 -2.61 10.36 -12.10
CA SER A 94 -2.41 11.29 -10.98
C SER A 94 -2.21 10.52 -9.67
N TYR A 95 -1.47 11.10 -8.74
CA TYR A 95 -1.33 10.61 -7.36
C TYR A 95 -2.71 10.35 -6.74
N GLU A 96 -3.67 11.25 -6.92
CA GLU A 96 -5.04 11.08 -6.40
C GLU A 96 -5.73 9.86 -7.01
N GLU A 97 -5.54 9.61 -8.30
CA GLU A 97 -6.10 8.45 -8.97
C GLU A 97 -5.45 7.16 -8.46
N SER A 98 -4.12 7.16 -8.27
CA SER A 98 -3.37 6.04 -7.72
C SER A 98 -3.84 5.68 -6.30
N VAL A 99 -3.97 6.69 -5.44
CA VAL A 99 -4.52 6.54 -4.08
C VAL A 99 -5.95 6.00 -4.13
N SER A 100 -6.82 6.60 -4.96
CA SER A 100 -8.22 6.18 -5.06
C SER A 100 -8.36 4.73 -5.53
N ARG A 101 -7.52 4.30 -6.48
CA ARG A 101 -7.48 2.93 -7.00
C ARG A 101 -6.98 1.95 -5.94
N HIS A 102 -5.95 2.35 -5.19
CA HIS A 102 -5.44 1.57 -4.07
C HIS A 102 -6.53 1.37 -3.01
N GLU A 103 -7.21 2.45 -2.59
CA GLU A 103 -8.29 2.38 -1.62
C GLU A 103 -9.46 1.51 -2.09
N ARG A 104 -9.88 1.65 -3.36
CA ARG A 104 -10.94 0.79 -3.93
C ARG A 104 -10.54 -0.68 -3.90
N THR A 105 -9.29 -0.99 -4.22
CA THR A 105 -8.75 -2.35 -4.23
C THR A 105 -8.65 -2.93 -2.82
N MET A 106 -8.19 -2.15 -1.85
CA MET A 106 -8.18 -2.52 -0.43
C MET A 106 -9.59 -2.76 0.11
N ARG A 107 -10.57 -1.91 -0.24
CA ARG A 107 -11.97 -2.12 0.15
C ARG A 107 -12.52 -3.43 -0.43
N ARG A 108 -12.28 -3.70 -1.72
CA ARG A 108 -12.76 -4.93 -2.37
C ARG A 108 -12.14 -6.19 -1.77
N SER A 109 -10.83 -6.17 -1.50
CA SER A 109 -10.13 -7.30 -0.86
C SER A 109 -10.58 -7.51 0.58
N SER A 110 -10.81 -6.45 1.36
CA SER A 110 -11.36 -6.56 2.72
C SER A 110 -12.76 -7.20 2.71
N TRP A 111 -13.64 -6.83 1.76
CA TRP A 111 -14.93 -7.50 1.58
C TRP A 111 -14.80 -8.98 1.21
N ALA A 112 -13.83 -9.34 0.36
CA ALA A 112 -13.57 -10.74 0.02
C ALA A 112 -13.12 -11.56 1.24
N VAL A 113 -12.24 -11.00 2.08
CA VAL A 113 -11.80 -11.65 3.34
C VAL A 113 -12.97 -11.82 4.31
N VAL A 114 -13.83 -10.80 4.45
CA VAL A 114 -15.06 -10.87 5.26
C VAL A 114 -15.97 -12.00 4.79
N LEU A 115 -16.18 -12.13 3.47
CA LEU A 115 -16.98 -13.21 2.89
C LEU A 115 -16.40 -14.59 3.16
N LEU A 116 -15.08 -14.77 3.00
CA LEU A 116 -14.41 -16.05 3.27
C LEU A 116 -14.53 -16.46 4.74
N ILE A 117 -14.33 -15.52 5.66
CA ILE A 117 -14.47 -15.79 7.09
C ILE A 117 -15.92 -16.10 7.45
N ALA A 118 -16.90 -15.37 6.89
CA ALA A 118 -18.31 -15.65 7.12
C ALA A 118 -18.70 -17.06 6.63
N LEU A 119 -18.22 -17.48 5.45
CA LEU A 119 -18.43 -18.83 4.92
C LEU A 119 -17.80 -19.90 5.84
N ALA A 120 -16.58 -19.67 6.33
CA ALA A 120 -15.94 -20.58 7.28
C ALA A 120 -16.75 -20.72 8.58
N CYS A 121 -17.30 -19.60 9.08
CA CYS A 121 -18.16 -19.61 10.27
C CYS A 121 -19.46 -20.40 10.05
N ILE A 122 -20.10 -20.23 8.89
CA ILE A 122 -21.32 -20.98 8.52
C ILE A 122 -21.00 -22.47 8.43
N PHE A 123 -19.90 -22.84 7.77
CA PHE A 123 -19.49 -24.23 7.63
C PHE A 123 -19.22 -24.89 8.98
N TYR A 124 -18.54 -24.19 9.89
CA TYR A 124 -18.32 -24.64 11.25
C TYR A 124 -19.64 -24.90 11.99
N LEU A 125 -20.58 -23.94 11.93
CA LEU A 125 -21.91 -24.07 12.51
C LEU A 125 -22.67 -25.29 11.98
N VAL A 126 -22.65 -25.51 10.65
CA VAL A 126 -23.28 -26.68 10.03
C VAL A 126 -22.67 -27.99 10.56
N MET A 127 -21.35 -28.06 10.68
CA MET A 127 -20.67 -29.26 11.19
C MET A 127 -21.00 -29.55 12.65
N VAL A 128 -21.06 -28.50 13.50
CA VAL A 128 -21.49 -28.63 14.90
C VAL A 128 -22.94 -29.11 14.99
N LEU A 129 -23.84 -28.55 14.16
CA LEU A 129 -25.24 -28.97 14.11
C LEU A 129 -25.43 -30.41 13.61
N GLN A 130 -24.51 -30.91 12.78
CA GLN A 130 -24.45 -32.32 12.38
C GLN A 130 -23.89 -33.24 13.47
N GLY A 131 -23.56 -32.73 14.66
CA GLY A 131 -23.05 -33.50 15.79
C GLY A 131 -21.57 -33.91 15.65
N LYS A 132 -20.82 -33.28 14.74
CA LYS A 132 -19.37 -33.52 14.63
C LYS A 132 -18.64 -32.82 15.78
N ASP A 133 -17.69 -33.53 16.39
CA ASP A 133 -16.83 -32.94 17.40
C ASP A 133 -15.87 -31.94 16.75
N MET A 134 -16.10 -30.67 17.07
CA MET A 134 -15.32 -29.52 16.60
C MET A 134 -14.62 -28.79 17.75
N SER A 135 -14.54 -29.42 18.94
CA SER A 135 -13.96 -28.81 20.14
C SER A 135 -12.54 -28.26 19.94
N GLY A 136 -11.72 -28.93 19.13
CA GLY A 136 -10.37 -28.49 18.76
C GLY A 136 -10.30 -27.23 17.88
N TRP A 137 -11.41 -26.80 17.28
CA TRP A 137 -11.50 -25.66 16.36
C TRP A 137 -12.12 -24.41 17.02
N ASN A 138 -12.55 -24.50 18.28
CA ASN A 138 -13.11 -23.37 19.03
C ASN A 138 -12.14 -22.17 19.08
N GLY A 139 -10.84 -22.43 19.33
CA GLY A 139 -9.82 -21.38 19.36
C GLY A 139 -9.66 -20.68 18.01
N THR A 140 -9.64 -21.43 16.91
CA THR A 140 -9.56 -20.87 15.55
C THR A 140 -10.80 -20.05 15.19
N MET A 141 -11.98 -20.43 15.67
CA MET A 141 -13.22 -19.69 15.44
C MET A 141 -13.26 -18.36 16.19
N VAL A 142 -12.75 -18.31 17.41
CA VAL A 142 -12.60 -17.05 18.17
C VAL A 142 -11.67 -16.09 17.41
N VAL A 143 -10.53 -16.59 16.91
CA VAL A 143 -9.60 -15.78 16.12
C VAL A 143 -10.26 -15.28 14.83
N ALA A 144 -11.00 -16.14 14.12
CA ALA A 144 -11.71 -15.77 12.91
C ALA A 144 -12.74 -14.64 13.16
N LEU A 145 -13.50 -14.72 14.26
CA LEU A 145 -14.46 -13.69 14.65
C LEU A 145 -13.79 -12.36 15.02
N VAL A 146 -12.63 -12.40 15.69
CA VAL A 146 -11.85 -11.18 15.99
C VAL A 146 -11.37 -10.52 14.70
N ILE A 147 -10.82 -11.30 13.76
CA ILE A 147 -10.38 -10.80 12.45
C ILE A 147 -11.56 -10.21 11.67
N LEU A 148 -12.72 -10.86 11.70
CA LEU A 148 -13.96 -10.38 11.08
C LEU A 148 -14.37 -9.01 11.65
N ALA A 149 -14.38 -8.88 12.98
CA ALA A 149 -14.74 -7.63 13.66
C ALA A 149 -13.78 -6.49 13.30
N ILE A 150 -12.47 -6.75 13.29
CA ILE A 150 -11.45 -5.76 12.92
C ILE A 150 -11.64 -5.29 11.47
N ASN A 151 -11.86 -6.22 10.53
CA ASN A 151 -12.09 -5.89 9.13
C ASN A 151 -13.37 -5.07 8.94
N LEU A 152 -14.47 -5.44 9.61
CA LEU A 152 -15.74 -4.70 9.56
C LEU A 152 -15.58 -3.28 10.11
N VAL A 153 -14.88 -3.10 11.24
CA VAL A 153 -14.57 -1.77 11.78
C VAL A 153 -13.72 -0.95 10.81
N GLY A 154 -12.74 -1.58 10.14
CA GLY A 154 -11.92 -0.95 9.12
C GLY A 154 -12.74 -0.46 7.92
N ILE A 155 -13.64 -1.29 7.40
CA ILE A 155 -14.55 -0.94 6.30
C ILE A 155 -15.48 0.22 6.70
N VAL A 156 -16.06 0.16 7.90
CA VAL A 156 -17.00 1.20 8.39
C VAL A 156 -16.28 2.54 8.61
N ARG A 157 -15.07 2.53 9.19
CA ARG A 157 -14.27 3.75 9.38
C ARG A 157 -13.79 4.34 8.05
N GLY A 158 -13.40 3.48 7.11
CA GLY A 158 -13.04 3.91 5.75
C GLY A 158 -14.19 4.59 5.00
N ARG A 159 -15.45 4.33 5.37
CA ARG A 159 -16.64 4.99 4.80
C ARG A 159 -16.87 6.41 5.30
N ARG A 160 -16.20 6.84 6.38
CA ARG A 160 -16.37 8.17 7.02
C ARG A 160 -15.24 9.17 6.71
N ARG A 161 -14.15 8.73 6.07
CA ARG A 161 -13.16 9.61 5.45
C ARG A 161 -13.54 9.81 4.00
#